data_AF-A0A7X8FLU0-F1
#
_entry.id   AF-A0A7X8FLU0-F1
#
_cell.length_a   1.000
_cell.length_b   1.000
_cell.length_c   1.000
_cell.angle_alpha   90.00
_cell.angle_beta   90.00
_cell.angle_gamma   90.00
#
_symmetry.space_group_name_H-M   'P 1'
#
loop_
_entity.id
_entity.type
_entity.pdbx_description
1 polymer ?
#
loop_
_entity_poly.entity_id
_entity_poly.type
_entity_poly.pdbx_seq_one_letter_code
_entity_poly.pdbx_strand_id
1 'polypeptide(L)'
;QMKPLIRKPPVESAREEYIEAGIPEEWIDPLKKLGYTTLGKLRETAKAGKLSNDLNVYNKKNRLGLAGLSPQAVEKWLEIS
;
A
#
# COMPACT_ATOMS: atom_id res chain seq x y z
N GLN A 1 -13.83 5.37 29.41
CA GLN A 1 -14.43 6.11 28.27
C GLN A 1 -13.35 6.29 27.22
N MET A 2 -13.46 5.61 26.07
CA MET A 2 -12.60 5.88 24.91
C MET A 2 -13.30 6.92 24.03
N LYS A 3 -12.57 7.97 23.65
CA LYS A 3 -13.06 9.12 22.89
C LYS A 3 -13.67 8.63 21.55
N PRO A 4 -14.88 9.09 21.17
CA PRO A 4 -15.39 8.84 19.84
C PRO A 4 -14.62 9.76 18.89
N LEU A 5 -13.55 9.25 18.30
CA LEU A 5 -12.94 9.90 17.15
C LEU A 5 -13.88 9.66 15.98
N ILE A 6 -14.74 10.65 15.74
CA ILE A 6 -15.41 10.88 14.46
C ILE A 6 -14.29 10.95 13.40
N ARG A 7 -13.89 9.80 12.85
CA ARG A 7 -13.07 9.77 11.65
C ARG A 7 -14.06 9.94 10.49
N LYS A 8 -14.15 11.17 9.97
CA LYS A 8 -14.63 11.45 8.61
C LYS A 8 -14.21 10.27 7.73
N PRO A 9 -15.06 9.69 6.86
CA PRO A 9 -14.60 8.61 6.00
C PRO A 9 -13.44 9.18 5.19
N PRO A 10 -12.18 8.83 5.48
CA PRO A 10 -11.17 9.18 4.55
C PRO A 10 -11.49 8.29 3.36
N VAL A 11 -11.62 8.88 2.18
CA VAL A 11 -11.74 8.14 0.92
C VAL A 11 -10.50 7.25 0.67
N GLU A 12 -9.58 7.19 1.64
CA GLU A 12 -8.26 6.59 1.64
C GLU A 12 -8.09 5.80 2.95
N SER A 13 -7.54 4.59 2.88
CA SER A 13 -7.26 3.78 4.07
C SER A 13 -6.16 4.45 4.91
N ALA A 14 -6.29 4.31 6.23
CA ALA A 14 -5.27 4.77 7.17
C ALA A 14 -3.99 3.97 7.00
N ARG A 15 -2.83 4.58 7.27
CA ARG A 15 -1.53 3.91 7.22
C ARG A 15 -1.48 2.68 8.13
N GLU A 16 -2.10 2.75 9.31
CA GLU A 16 -2.25 1.60 10.21
C GLU A 16 -2.91 0.39 9.52
N GLU A 17 -3.98 0.60 8.73
CA GLU A 17 -4.66 -0.50 8.04
C GLU A 17 -3.72 -1.22 7.06
N TYR A 18 -2.88 -0.48 6.32
CA TYR A 18 -1.89 -1.07 5.43
C TYR A 18 -0.82 -1.85 6.20
N ILE A 19 -0.37 -1.33 7.35
CA ILE A 19 0.62 -2.01 8.20
C ILE A 19 0.02 -3.29 8.80
N GLU A 20 -1.23 -3.25 9.26
CA GLU A 20 -1.98 -4.43 9.74
C GLU A 20 -2.19 -5.46 8.62
N ALA A 21 -2.30 -4.97 7.38
CA ALA A 21 -2.27 -5.78 6.17
C ALA A 21 -0.89 -6.42 5.88
N GLY A 22 0.18 -6.06 6.60
CA GLY A 22 1.53 -6.55 6.32
C GLY A 22 2.22 -5.81 5.17
N ILE A 23 1.72 -4.63 4.79
CA ILE A 23 2.36 -3.72 3.86
C ILE A 23 3.30 -2.81 4.66
N PRO A 24 4.60 -2.79 4.37
CA PRO A 24 5.54 -1.94 5.08
C PRO A 24 5.22 -0.45 4.87
N GLU A 25 5.44 0.39 5.89
CA GLU A 25 5.03 1.80 5.82
C GLU A 25 5.72 2.57 4.69
N GLU A 26 6.96 2.19 4.38
CA GLU A 26 7.77 2.70 3.27
C GLU A 26 7.09 2.54 1.90
N TRP A 27 6.20 1.55 1.74
CA TRP A 27 5.45 1.31 0.51
C TRP A 27 4.08 1.97 0.48
N ILE A 28 3.55 2.42 1.63
CA ILE A 28 2.23 3.07 1.70
C ILE A 28 2.22 4.39 0.94
N ASP A 29 3.23 5.24 1.11
CA ASP A 29 3.30 6.53 0.42
C ASP A 29 3.40 6.35 -1.11
N PRO A 30 4.31 5.49 -1.63
CA PRO A 30 4.31 5.09 -3.03
C PRO A 30 2.96 4.56 -3.52
N LEU A 31 2.31 3.67 -2.78
CA LEU A 31 0.99 3.12 -3.16
C LEU A 31 -0.06 4.23 -3.34
N LYS A 32 -0.13 5.16 -2.39
CA LYS A 32 -1.03 6.32 -2.47
C LYS A 32 -0.68 7.22 -3.64
N LYS A 33 0.61 7.47 -3.90
CA LYS A 33 1.09 8.23 -5.07
C LYS A 33 0.76 7.58 -6.41
N LEU A 34 0.70 6.25 -6.45
CA LEU A 34 0.26 5.48 -7.61
C LEU A 34 -1.27 5.42 -7.76
N GLY A 35 -2.01 6.00 -6.81
CA GLY A 35 -3.48 6.08 -6.84
C GLY A 35 -4.18 4.93 -6.11
N TYR A 36 -3.44 4.07 -5.39
CA TYR A 36 -3.98 3.01 -4.53
C TYR A 36 -4.20 3.53 -3.12
N THR A 37 -5.17 4.44 -3.00
CA THR A 37 -5.45 5.16 -1.76
C THR A 37 -6.19 4.33 -0.72
N THR A 38 -6.81 3.21 -1.09
CA THR A 38 -7.47 2.26 -0.18
C THR A 38 -6.99 0.83 -0.40
N LEU A 39 -7.07 -0.01 0.65
CA LEU A 39 -6.79 -1.45 0.53
C LEU A 39 -7.77 -2.13 -0.44
N GLY A 40 -9.05 -1.77 -0.41
CA GLY A 40 -10.04 -2.32 -1.34
C GLY A 40 -9.66 -2.04 -2.81
N LYS A 41 -9.29 -0.80 -3.13
CA LYS A 41 -8.84 -0.43 -4.48
C LYS A 41 -7.53 -1.12 -4.84
N LEU A 42 -6.59 -1.21 -3.90
CA LEU A 42 -5.35 -1.97 -4.08
C LEU A 42 -5.65 -3.40 -4.49
N ARG A 43 -6.52 -4.10 -3.77
CA ARG A 43 -6.85 -5.51 -4.01
C ARG A 43 -7.63 -5.74 -5.30
N GLU A 44 -8.55 -4.85 -5.62
CA GLU A 44 -9.39 -4.96 -6.81
C GLU A 44 -8.64 -4.59 -8.10
N THR A 45 -7.79 -3.57 -8.04
CA THR A 45 -7.18 -2.97 -9.24
C THR A 45 -5.70 -3.28 -9.40
N ALA A 46 -4.98 -3.58 -8.31
CA ALA A 46 -3.57 -3.87 -8.40
C ALA A 46 -3.34 -5.33 -8.80
N LYS A 47 -2.42 -5.51 -9.73
CA LYS A 47 -1.88 -6.83 -10.09
C LYS A 47 -0.49 -6.94 -9.50
N ALA A 48 -0.21 -8.00 -8.73
CA ALA A 48 1.07 -8.16 -8.02
C ALA A 48 2.30 -7.91 -8.91
N GLY A 49 2.32 -8.47 -10.12
CA GLY A 49 3.41 -8.25 -11.10
C GLY A 49 3.55 -6.79 -11.57
N LYS A 50 2.44 -6.10 -11.87
CA LYS A 50 2.49 -4.70 -12.32
C LYS A 50 2.84 -3.77 -11.16
N LEU A 51 2.21 -3.98 -10.01
CA LEU A 51 2.36 -3.16 -8.82
C LEU A 51 3.78 -3.23 -8.28
N SER A 52 4.36 -4.43 -8.15
CA SER A 52 5.77 -4.58 -7.75
C SER A 52 6.70 -3.86 -8.71
N ASN A 53 6.50 -3.98 -10.03
CA ASN A 53 7.31 -3.26 -11.01
C ASN A 53 7.17 -1.74 -10.86
N ASP A 54 5.94 -1.23 -10.75
CA ASP A 54 5.65 0.20 -10.61
C ASP A 54 6.30 0.77 -9.33
N LEU A 55 6.18 0.06 -8.22
CA LEU A 55 6.81 0.38 -6.94
C LEU A 55 8.34 0.35 -7.01
N ASN A 56 8.95 -0.64 -7.67
CA ASN A 56 10.41 -0.68 -7.87
C ASN A 56 10.90 0.48 -8.75
N VAL A 57 10.17 0.78 -9.83
CA VAL A 57 10.45 1.94 -10.69
C VAL A 57 10.34 3.23 -9.89
N TYR A 58 9.30 3.36 -9.05
CA TYR A 58 9.12 4.50 -8.15
C TYR A 58 10.26 4.60 -7.14
N ASN A 59 10.64 3.51 -6.48
CA ASN A 59 11.77 3.45 -5.54
C ASN A 59 13.07 3.92 -6.21
N LYS A 60 13.38 3.40 -7.40
CA LYS A 60 14.58 3.79 -8.16
C LYS A 60 14.53 5.25 -8.60
N LYS A 61 13.38 5.72 -9.09
CA LYS A 61 13.18 7.10 -9.58
C LYS A 61 13.28 8.13 -8.47
N ASN A 62 12.71 7.82 -7.30
CA ASN A 62 12.71 8.70 -6.12
C ASN A 62 13.94 8.47 -5.22
N ARG A 63 14.83 7.53 -5.57
CA ARG A 63 16.03 7.17 -4.80
C ARG A 63 15.70 6.87 -3.33
N LEU A 64 14.62 6.14 -3.08
CA LEU A 64 14.19 5.83 -1.71
C LEU A 64 15.16 4.88 -1.00
N GLY A 65 15.95 4.11 -1.77
CA GLY A 65 16.93 3.17 -1.22
C GLY A 65 16.28 1.94 -0.57
N LEU A 66 15.00 1.68 -0.85
CA LEU A 66 14.28 0.54 -0.31
C LEU A 66 14.72 -0.74 -1.00
N ALA A 67 14.54 -1.88 -0.32
CA ALA A 67 14.80 -3.18 -0.92
C ALA A 67 13.88 -3.41 -2.14
N GLY A 68 14.40 -4.10 -3.16
CA GLY A 68 13.60 -4.42 -4.34
C GLY A 68 12.37 -5.26 -3.97
N LEU A 69 11.19 -4.83 -4.40
CA LEU A 69 9.93 -5.48 -4.04
C LEU A 69 9.62 -6.61 -5.01
N SER A 70 9.46 -7.83 -4.51
CA SER A 70 9.14 -8.98 -5.35
C SER A 70 7.62 -9.07 -5.63
N PRO A 71 7.19 -9.58 -6.80
CA PRO A 71 5.77 -9.79 -7.08
C PRO A 71 5.10 -10.70 -6.05
N GLN A 72 5.80 -11.72 -5.55
CA GLN A 72 5.30 -12.61 -4.48
C GLN A 72 5.03 -11.85 -3.16
N ALA A 73 5.86 -10.86 -2.82
CA ALA A 73 5.65 -10.04 -1.62
C ALA A 73 4.39 -9.19 -1.77
N VAL A 74 4.16 -8.64 -2.96
CA VAL A 74 2.95 -7.88 -3.28
C VAL A 74 1.73 -8.77 -3.35
N GLU A 75 1.86 -10.00 -3.87
CA GLU A 75 0.76 -10.96 -3.92
C GLU A 75 0.21 -11.24 -2.52
N LYS A 76 1.11 -11.43 -1.53
CA LYS A 76 0.72 -11.54 -0.12
C LYS A 76 -0.07 -10.33 0.39
N TRP A 77 0.18 -9.14 -0.14
CA TRP A 77 -0.59 -7.93 0.21
C TRP A 77 -1.99 -7.94 -0.40
N LEU A 78 -2.20 -8.66 -1.49
CA LEU A 78 -3.51 -8.77 -2.14
C LEU A 78 -4.33 -9.92 -1.54
N GLU A 79 -3.65 -10.95 -1.02
CA GLU A 79 -4.23 -12.17 -0.43
C GLU A 79 -4.79 -12.00 0.99
N ILE A 80 -4.65 -10.84 1.63
CA ILE A 80 -5.02 -10.61 3.04
C ILE A 80 -6.54 -10.65 3.23
N SER A 81 -7.11 -11.80 3.56
CA SER A 81 -8.56 -11.98 3.69
C SER A 81 -9.11 -11.55 5.04
#